data_AF-A0A840E8B8-F1
#
_entry.id   AF-A0A840E8B8-F1
#
_cell.length_a   1.000
_cell.length_b   1.000
_cell.length_c   1.000
_cell.angle_alpha   90.00
_cell.angle_beta   90.00
_cell.angle_gamma   90.00
#
_symmetry.space_group_name_H-M   'P 1'
#
loop_
_entity.id
_entity.type
_entity.pdbx_description
1 polymer ?
#
loop_
_entity_poly.entity_id
_entity_poly.type
_entity_poly.pdbx_seq_one_letter_code
_entity_poly.pdbx_strand_id
1 'polypeptide(L)'
;MAFFSEILSPETLQAAQSFVDYLGTIAPHIVVEDIITRSSDLASNIVVEDIITRSSNIVVEDIITRSGDVASNIVVEDIITRGSNIVVEDIITRSGDLASNIVVEDIITRGTNIVVEDIITRSSDVASNIVVEDIITRGSNIVVEDIITRGSDIVVEDIITRVG
;
A
#
# COMPACT_ATOMS: atom_id res chain seq x y z
N MET A 1 -12.11 29.25 -21.75
CA MET A 1 -13.10 30.17 -21.13
C MET A 1 -13.65 31.17 -22.14
N ALA A 2 -12.83 31.99 -22.82
CA ALA A 2 -13.31 33.08 -23.71
C ALA A 2 -14.23 32.65 -24.87
N PHE A 3 -14.05 31.45 -25.43
CA PHE A 3 -14.94 30.93 -26.48
C PHE A 3 -16.34 30.56 -25.95
N PHE A 4 -16.43 30.02 -24.74
CA PHE A 4 -17.69 29.56 -24.16
C PHE A 4 -18.54 30.73 -23.61
N SER A 5 -17.91 31.85 -23.25
CA SER A 5 -18.61 33.06 -22.78
C SER A 5 -19.43 33.77 -23.84
N GLU A 6 -19.22 33.46 -25.12
CA GLU A 6 -20.02 34.00 -26.23
C GLU A 6 -21.25 33.14 -26.55
N ILE A 7 -21.31 31.90 -26.06
CA ILE A 7 -22.31 30.89 -26.47
C ILE A 7 -23.16 30.42 -25.28
N LEU A 8 -22.60 30.42 -24.06
CA LEU A 8 -23.25 29.94 -22.84
C LEU A 8 -23.54 31.10 -21.89
N SER A 9 -24.64 30.99 -21.12
CA SER A 9 -24.95 31.98 -20.10
C SER A 9 -23.90 31.95 -18.97
N PRO A 10 -23.68 33.07 -18.26
CA PRO A 10 -22.80 33.13 -17.11
C PRO A 10 -23.14 32.09 -16.04
N GLU A 11 -24.42 31.81 -15.79
CA GLU A 11 -24.82 30.78 -14.82
C GLU A 11 -24.40 29.37 -15.27
N THR A 12 -24.51 29.08 -16.57
CA THR A 12 -24.13 27.77 -17.13
C THR A 12 -22.62 27.54 -17.03
N LEU A 13 -21.83 28.58 -17.31
CA LEU A 13 -20.38 28.56 -17.14
C LEU A 13 -19.98 28.37 -15.68
N GLN A 14 -20.64 29.05 -14.75
CA GLN A 14 -20.36 28.93 -13.32
C GLN A 14 -20.73 27.54 -12.78
N ALA A 15 -21.86 26.97 -13.23
CA ALA A 15 -22.25 25.61 -12.88
C ALA A 15 -21.26 24.57 -13.44
N ALA A 16 -20.81 24.72 -14.69
CA ALA A 16 -19.80 23.84 -15.29
C ALA A 16 -18.45 23.96 -14.57
N GLN A 17 -18.02 25.17 -14.22
CA GLN A 17 -16.80 25.40 -13.47
C GLN A 17 -16.88 24.74 -12.08
N SER A 18 -17.99 24.95 -11.37
CA SER A 18 -18.23 24.34 -10.06
C SER A 18 -18.26 22.82 -10.13
N PHE A 19 -18.77 22.25 -11.23
CA PHE A 19 -18.75 20.81 -11.46
C PHE A 19 -17.34 20.29 -11.77
N VAL A 20 -16.54 21.01 -12.58
CA VAL A 20 -15.13 20.67 -12.83
C VAL A 20 -14.31 20.76 -11.54
N ASP A 21 -14.54 21.80 -10.74
CA ASP A 21 -13.91 21.98 -9.44
C ASP A 21 -14.34 20.86 -8.49
N TYR A 22 -15.62 20.51 -8.46
CA TYR A 22 -16.15 19.36 -7.71
C TYR A 22 -15.52 18.03 -8.16
N LEU A 23 -15.41 17.78 -9.46
CA LEU A 23 -14.69 16.62 -9.98
C LEU A 23 -13.22 16.64 -9.58
N GLY A 24 -12.60 17.81 -9.51
CA GLY A 24 -11.26 18.00 -8.96
C GLY A 24 -11.16 17.73 -7.44
N THR A 25 -12.27 17.82 -6.71
CA THR A 25 -12.34 17.44 -5.28
C THR A 25 -12.60 15.95 -5.05
N ILE A 26 -13.07 15.21 -6.06
CA ILE A 26 -13.10 13.75 -6.00
C ILE A 26 -11.66 13.27 -6.23
N ALA A 27 -10.86 13.27 -5.17
CA ALA A 27 -9.54 12.66 -5.22
C ALA A 27 -9.76 11.17 -5.54
N PRO A 28 -9.23 10.63 -6.65
CA PRO A 28 -9.26 9.19 -6.87
C PRO A 28 -8.49 8.56 -5.70
N HIS A 29 -9.02 7.55 -5.04
CA HIS A 29 -8.27 6.74 -4.09
C HIS A 29 -7.82 5.47 -4.81
N ILE A 30 -6.64 4.95 -4.50
CA ILE A 30 -6.25 3.61 -4.91
C ILE A 30 -6.44 2.72 -3.70
N VAL A 31 -7.29 1.71 -3.86
CA VAL A 31 -7.51 0.66 -2.86
C VAL A 31 -7.20 -0.65 -3.54
N VAL A 32 -6.25 -1.39 -2.95
CA VAL A 32 -5.93 -2.76 -3.31
C VAL A 32 -6.30 -3.59 -2.09
N GLU A 33 -7.43 -4.28 -2.16
CA GLU A 33 -8.01 -5.05 -1.06
C GLU A 33 -8.31 -6.49 -1.48
N ASP A 34 -8.44 -7.38 -0.51
CA ASP A 34 -8.97 -8.74 -0.67
C ASP A 34 -8.21 -9.64 -1.66
N ILE A 35 -6.89 -9.47 -1.80
CA ILE A 35 -6.09 -10.37 -2.65
C ILE A 35 -5.78 -11.65 -1.89
N ILE A 36 -6.57 -12.70 -2.15
CA ILE A 36 -6.44 -13.99 -1.47
C ILE A 36 -5.99 -15.08 -2.46
N THR A 37 -4.84 -15.70 -2.18
CA THR A 37 -4.37 -16.89 -2.89
C THR A 37 -4.28 -18.10 -1.97
N ARG A 38 -4.73 -19.26 -2.47
CA ARG A 38 -4.74 -20.52 -1.72
C ARG A 38 -4.30 -21.66 -2.61
N SER A 39 -3.30 -22.39 -2.17
CA SER A 39 -2.77 -23.53 -2.91
C SER A 39 -2.28 -24.60 -1.93
N SER A 40 -2.43 -25.88 -2.26
CA SER A 40 -1.82 -26.96 -1.47
C SER A 40 -0.45 -27.35 -2.01
N ASP A 41 -0.29 -27.33 -3.32
CA ASP A 41 0.82 -28.02 -4.01
C ASP A 41 1.71 -27.07 -4.82
N LEU A 42 1.29 -25.80 -4.97
CA LEU A 42 2.04 -24.75 -5.66
C LEU A 42 2.34 -23.57 -4.72
N ALA A 43 3.46 -22.90 -4.97
CA ALA A 43 3.78 -21.65 -4.28
C ALA A 43 2.68 -20.60 -4.54
N SER A 44 2.38 -19.81 -3.50
CA SER A 44 1.41 -18.71 -3.59
C SER A 44 2.16 -17.40 -3.38
N ASN A 45 2.37 -16.67 -4.47
CA ASN A 45 3.08 -15.39 -4.45
C ASN A 45 2.14 -14.28 -4.91
N ILE A 46 2.14 -13.17 -4.18
CA ILE A 46 1.45 -11.92 -4.56
C ILE A 46 2.49 -10.81 -4.62
N VAL A 47 2.41 -9.98 -5.64
CA VAL A 47 3.19 -8.75 -5.78
C VAL A 47 2.22 -7.61 -6.01
N VAL A 48 2.35 -6.56 -5.20
CA VAL A 48 1.68 -5.27 -5.38
C VAL A 48 2.78 -4.23 -5.52
N GLU A 49 3.00 -3.76 -6.74
CA GLU A 49 4.11 -2.88 -7.09
C GLU A 49 3.63 -1.69 -7.94
N ASP A 50 4.50 -0.69 -8.13
CA ASP A 50 4.33 0.40 -9.09
C ASP A 50 3.09 1.29 -8.88
N ILE A 51 2.68 1.53 -7.63
CA ILE A 51 1.53 2.38 -7.33
C ILE A 51 1.96 3.84 -7.18
N ILE A 52 1.70 4.65 -8.21
CA ILE A 52 2.09 6.08 -8.21
C ILE A 52 0.88 7.00 -8.33
N THR A 53 0.70 7.89 -7.36
CA THR A 53 -0.36 8.90 -7.36
C THR A 53 0.13 10.30 -6.98
N ARG A 54 -0.70 11.32 -7.21
CA ARG A 54 -0.33 12.74 -7.01
C ARG A 54 -1.12 13.49 -5.96
N SER A 55 -2.27 12.97 -5.53
CA SER A 55 -3.19 13.57 -4.55
C SER A 55 -4.17 12.52 -4.00
N SER A 56 -3.79 11.25 -4.01
CA SER A 56 -4.67 10.11 -3.71
C SER A 56 -4.15 9.36 -2.51
N ASN A 57 -5.02 9.05 -1.54
CA ASN A 57 -4.63 8.05 -0.56
C ASN A 57 -4.48 6.70 -1.26
N ILE A 58 -3.49 5.95 -0.83
CA ILE A 58 -3.25 4.58 -1.25
C ILE A 58 -3.51 3.70 -0.03
N VAL A 59 -4.36 2.71 -0.19
CA VAL A 59 -4.61 1.66 0.80
C VAL A 59 -4.30 0.34 0.12
N VAL A 60 -3.45 -0.46 0.77
CA VAL A 60 -3.14 -1.83 0.38
C VAL A 60 -3.43 -2.69 1.60
N GLU A 61 -4.52 -3.44 1.58
CA GLU A 61 -5.02 -4.18 2.75
C GLU A 61 -5.49 -5.59 2.38
N ASP A 62 -5.69 -6.45 3.38
CA ASP A 62 -6.28 -7.78 3.24
C ASP A 62 -5.58 -8.69 2.20
N ILE A 63 -4.24 -8.66 2.15
CA ILE A 63 -3.46 -9.50 1.24
C ILE A 63 -3.06 -10.79 1.95
N ILE A 64 -3.61 -11.91 1.48
CA ILE A 64 -3.45 -13.20 2.14
C ILE A 64 -2.95 -14.26 1.17
N THR A 65 -1.80 -14.87 1.47
CA THR A 65 -1.37 -16.11 0.83
C THR A 65 -1.44 -17.28 1.81
N ARG A 66 -1.92 -18.43 1.32
CA ARG A 66 -1.88 -19.67 2.09
C ARG A 66 -1.42 -20.84 1.22
N SER A 67 -0.31 -21.44 1.61
CA SER A 67 0.22 -22.67 1.03
C SER A 67 0.21 -23.83 2.01
N GLY A 68 0.09 -25.05 1.49
CA GLY A 68 0.29 -26.30 2.24
C GLY A 68 1.78 -26.60 2.39
N ASP A 69 2.36 -27.23 1.37
CA ASP A 69 3.70 -27.82 1.49
C ASP A 69 4.79 -26.97 0.79
N VAL A 70 4.43 -25.75 0.37
CA VAL A 70 5.27 -24.90 -0.51
C VAL A 70 5.38 -23.47 -0.02
N ALA A 71 6.29 -22.68 -0.61
CA ALA A 71 6.54 -21.33 -0.14
C ALA A 71 5.36 -20.38 -0.42
N SER A 72 5.20 -19.38 0.45
CA SER A 72 4.20 -18.33 0.33
C SER A 72 4.87 -16.97 0.50
N ASN A 73 4.79 -16.09 -0.50
CA ASN A 73 5.45 -14.79 -0.42
C ASN A 73 4.52 -13.65 -0.80
N ILE A 74 4.62 -12.53 -0.10
CA ILE A 74 3.96 -11.29 -0.49
C ILE A 74 5.04 -10.21 -0.59
N VAL A 75 5.00 -9.44 -1.66
CA VAL A 75 5.81 -8.23 -1.83
C VAL A 75 4.88 -7.06 -2.07
N VAL A 76 5.06 -5.99 -1.30
CA VAL A 76 4.41 -4.70 -1.49
C VAL A 76 5.51 -3.66 -1.60
N GLU A 77 5.75 -3.16 -2.80
CA GLU A 77 6.89 -2.29 -3.10
C GLU A 77 6.52 -1.12 -4.03
N ASP A 78 7.42 -0.16 -4.18
CA ASP A 78 7.31 0.94 -5.15
C ASP A 78 6.00 1.75 -5.05
N ILE A 79 5.58 2.07 -3.82
CA ILE A 79 4.37 2.87 -3.56
C ILE A 79 4.74 4.33 -3.32
N ILE A 80 4.36 5.19 -4.26
CA ILE A 80 4.70 6.61 -4.23
C ILE A 80 3.46 7.49 -4.32
N THR A 81 3.30 8.40 -3.35
CA THR A 81 2.30 9.45 -3.46
C THR A 81 2.85 10.85 -3.12
N ARG A 82 2.14 11.85 -3.59
CA ARG A 82 2.35 13.25 -3.21
C ARG A 82 1.07 13.76 -2.57
N GLY A 83 1.18 14.36 -1.39
CA GLY A 83 0.06 15.04 -0.74
C GLY A 83 -0.94 14.14 -0.02
N SER A 84 -0.70 12.83 0.09
CA SER A 84 -1.69 11.86 0.59
C SER A 84 -1.09 10.75 1.42
N ASN A 85 -1.96 10.06 2.18
CA ASN A 85 -1.57 8.98 3.07
C ASN A 85 -1.31 7.70 2.29
N ILE A 86 -0.40 6.88 2.81
CA ILE A 86 -0.25 5.49 2.41
C ILE A 86 -0.54 4.62 3.63
N VAL A 87 -1.40 3.63 3.46
CA VAL A 87 -1.67 2.59 4.46
C VAL A 87 -1.39 1.25 3.80
N VAL A 88 -0.58 0.43 4.46
CA VAL A 88 -0.29 -0.95 4.09
C VAL A 88 -0.55 -1.80 5.33
N GLU A 89 -1.65 -2.55 5.34
CA GLU A 89 -2.10 -3.29 6.52
C GLU A 89 -2.61 -4.70 6.19
N ASP A 90 -2.85 -5.52 7.21
CA ASP A 90 -3.47 -6.84 7.10
C ASP A 90 -2.80 -7.77 6.06
N ILE A 91 -1.46 -7.80 6.04
CA ILE A 91 -0.69 -8.65 5.13
C ILE A 91 -0.30 -9.95 5.83
N ILE A 92 -0.81 -11.06 5.32
CA ILE A 92 -0.66 -12.37 5.97
C ILE A 92 -0.13 -13.43 5.01
N THR A 93 0.95 -14.08 5.39
CA THR A 93 1.42 -15.31 4.75
C THR A 93 1.35 -16.49 5.70
N ARG A 94 0.94 -17.63 5.17
CA ARG A 94 0.97 -18.89 5.90
C ARG A 94 1.41 -20.04 5.01
N SER A 95 2.44 -20.75 5.44
CA SER A 95 2.88 -22.01 4.85
C SER A 95 2.94 -23.12 5.89
N GLY A 96 2.81 -24.38 5.43
CA GLY A 96 3.07 -25.56 6.24
C GLY A 96 4.57 -25.85 6.31
N ASP A 97 5.17 -26.25 5.18
CA ASP A 97 6.48 -26.91 5.21
C ASP A 97 7.65 -26.04 4.73
N LEU A 98 7.40 -25.01 3.90
CA LEU A 98 8.44 -24.14 3.33
C LEU A 98 8.34 -22.69 3.84
N ALA A 99 9.18 -21.80 3.32
CA ALA A 99 9.30 -20.43 3.78
C ALA A 99 8.03 -19.59 3.55
N SER A 100 7.78 -18.65 4.47
CA SER A 100 6.73 -17.64 4.35
C SER A 100 7.33 -16.25 4.52
N ASN A 101 7.43 -15.46 3.46
CA ASN A 101 8.09 -14.15 3.54
C ASN A 101 7.15 -13.02 3.16
N ILE A 102 7.26 -11.89 3.88
CA ILE A 102 6.64 -10.63 3.51
C ILE A 102 7.72 -9.58 3.37
N VAL A 103 7.69 -8.84 2.27
CA VAL A 103 8.52 -7.65 2.07
C VAL A 103 7.61 -6.47 1.83
N VAL A 104 7.82 -5.40 2.58
CA VAL A 104 7.17 -4.11 2.41
C VAL A 104 8.26 -3.05 2.31
N GLU A 105 8.54 -2.58 1.10
CA GLU A 105 9.67 -1.68 0.85
C GLU A 105 9.34 -0.54 -0.11
N ASP A 106 10.24 0.43 -0.24
CA ASP A 106 10.14 1.54 -1.20
C ASP A 106 8.82 2.34 -1.13
N ILE A 107 8.36 2.62 0.09
CA ILE A 107 7.13 3.39 0.33
C ILE A 107 7.46 4.85 0.60
N ILE A 108 7.04 5.72 -0.31
CA ILE A 108 7.41 7.15 -0.27
C ILE A 108 6.18 8.05 -0.36
N THR A 109 6.02 8.96 0.60
CA THR A 109 5.07 10.07 0.48
C THR A 109 5.69 11.44 0.71
N ARG A 110 5.21 12.43 -0.05
CA ARG A 110 5.44 13.85 0.23
C ARG A 110 4.13 14.54 0.57
N GLY A 111 3.66 14.45 1.81
CA GLY A 111 2.55 15.30 2.24
C GLY A 111 1.97 14.95 3.59
N THR A 112 1.90 13.67 3.94
CA THR A 112 1.18 13.22 5.13
C THR A 112 1.79 11.94 5.71
N ASN A 113 0.99 10.97 6.18
CA ASN A 113 1.43 9.83 6.96
C ASN A 113 1.65 8.58 6.10
N ILE A 114 2.53 7.70 6.60
CA ILE A 114 2.61 6.30 6.17
C ILE A 114 2.28 5.44 7.39
N VAL A 115 1.42 4.45 7.21
CA VAL A 115 1.12 3.42 8.21
C VAL A 115 1.42 2.07 7.58
N VAL A 116 2.21 1.27 8.30
CA VAL A 116 2.49 -0.13 7.97
C VAL A 116 2.20 -0.96 9.21
N GLU A 117 1.14 -1.74 9.19
CA GLU A 117 0.70 -2.49 10.37
C GLU A 117 0.13 -3.88 10.05
N ASP A 118 -0.10 -4.68 11.09
CA ASP A 118 -0.74 -6.01 10.98
C ASP A 118 -0.09 -6.96 9.95
N ILE A 119 1.24 -6.97 9.92
CA ILE A 119 2.02 -7.85 9.04
C ILE A 119 2.38 -9.15 9.75
N ILE A 120 1.88 -10.27 9.23
CA ILE A 120 2.00 -11.57 9.91
C ILE A 120 2.54 -12.65 8.96
N THR A 121 3.63 -13.30 9.38
CA THR A 121 4.13 -14.52 8.73
C THR A 121 4.04 -15.71 9.68
N ARG A 122 3.67 -16.87 9.12
CA ARG A 122 3.67 -18.13 9.87
C ARG A 122 4.08 -19.32 9.00
N SER A 123 5.16 -19.98 9.41
CA SER A 123 5.54 -21.32 8.92
C SER A 123 5.70 -22.32 10.07
N SER A 124 5.57 -23.61 9.77
CA SER A 124 5.82 -24.69 10.73
C SER A 124 7.30 -25.08 10.80
N ASP A 125 7.97 -25.11 9.64
CA ASP A 125 9.18 -25.91 9.47
C ASP A 125 10.39 -25.14 8.91
N VAL A 126 10.18 -24.08 8.12
CA VAL A 126 11.25 -23.29 7.47
C VAL A 126 11.05 -21.80 7.75
N ALA A 127 12.10 -21.01 7.46
CA ALA A 127 12.18 -19.62 7.82
C ALA A 127 10.96 -18.77 7.40
N SER A 128 10.52 -17.87 8.27
CA SER A 128 9.43 -16.91 8.03
C SER A 128 9.91 -15.49 8.29
N ASN A 129 10.26 -14.75 7.23
CA ASN A 129 10.88 -13.43 7.39
C ASN A 129 9.89 -12.32 7.07
N ILE A 130 9.97 -11.23 7.82
CA ILE A 130 9.33 -9.98 7.47
C ILE A 130 10.42 -8.93 7.31
N VAL A 131 10.39 -8.23 6.19
CA VAL A 131 11.25 -7.07 5.93
C VAL A 131 10.36 -5.87 5.70
N VAL A 132 10.59 -4.81 6.47
CA VAL A 132 9.97 -3.50 6.30
C VAL A 132 11.08 -2.47 6.21
N GLU A 133 11.37 -1.99 5.01
CA GLU A 133 12.50 -1.08 4.76
C GLU A 133 12.15 0.05 3.80
N ASP A 134 13.04 1.04 3.68
CA ASP A 134 12.94 2.16 2.74
C ASP A 134 11.61 2.93 2.78
N ILE A 135 11.06 3.12 3.98
CA ILE A 135 9.84 3.89 4.20
C ILE A 135 10.18 5.35 4.50
N ILE A 136 9.76 6.25 3.61
CA ILE A 136 10.16 7.66 3.65
C ILE A 136 8.94 8.57 3.56
N THR A 137 8.74 9.41 4.58
CA THR A 137 7.81 10.55 4.49
C THR A 137 8.52 11.88 4.62
N ARG A 138 8.05 12.85 3.83
CA ARG A 138 8.31 14.27 4.08
C ARG A 138 6.98 14.98 4.28
N GLY A 139 6.57 15.14 5.54
CA GLY A 139 5.42 15.96 5.89
C GLY A 139 4.78 15.62 7.22
N SER A 140 4.73 14.35 7.62
CA SER A 140 4.10 13.92 8.88
C SER A 140 4.77 12.67 9.45
N ASN A 141 4.02 11.65 9.87
CA ASN A 141 4.54 10.53 10.64
C ASN A 141 4.67 9.25 9.80
N ILE A 142 5.55 8.36 10.26
CA ILE A 142 5.52 6.95 9.87
C ILE A 142 5.16 6.15 11.12
N VAL A 143 4.19 5.25 10.98
CA VAL A 143 3.87 4.24 11.99
C VAL A 143 4.21 2.88 11.40
N VAL A 144 4.97 2.10 12.16
CA VAL A 144 5.28 0.71 11.85
C VAL A 144 4.98 -0.08 13.12
N GLU A 145 3.90 -0.86 13.14
CA GLU A 145 3.48 -1.62 14.32
C GLU A 145 2.89 -2.99 13.98
N ASP A 146 2.65 -3.81 15.01
CA ASP A 146 2.00 -5.12 14.89
C ASP A 146 2.60 -6.10 13.86
N ILE A 147 3.92 -6.05 13.71
CA ILE A 147 4.69 -6.98 12.88
C ILE A 147 5.01 -8.26 13.68
N ILE A 148 4.53 -9.40 13.19
CA ILE A 148 4.63 -10.68 13.90
C ILE A 148 5.14 -11.78 12.95
N THR A 149 6.30 -12.35 13.29
CA THR A 149 6.75 -13.61 12.70
C THR A 149 6.64 -14.74 13.72
N ARG A 150 6.30 -15.92 13.22
CA ARG A 150 6.57 -17.18 13.90
C ARG A 150 7.48 -18.03 13.03
N GLY A 151 8.77 -18.02 13.37
CA GLY A 151 9.74 -18.96 12.82
C GLY A 151 11.04 -18.32 12.35
N SER A 152 11.13 -16.99 12.16
CA SER A 152 12.40 -16.31 11.84
C SER A 152 12.44 -14.84 12.26
N ASP A 153 13.02 -13.99 11.40
CA ASP A 153 13.47 -12.64 11.73
C ASP A 153 12.47 -11.60 11.23
N ILE A 154 12.44 -10.48 11.96
CA ILE A 154 11.82 -9.23 11.53
C ILE A 154 12.96 -8.24 11.34
N VAL A 155 13.05 -7.68 10.14
CA VAL A 155 13.93 -6.54 9.84
C VAL A 155 13.05 -5.32 9.63
N VAL A 156 13.33 -4.28 10.41
CA VAL A 156 12.73 -2.95 10.24
C VAL A 156 13.89 -1.96 10.19
N GLU A 157 14.16 -1.41 9.01
CA GLU A 157 15.24 -0.45 8.81
C GLU A 157 14.85 0.67 7.85
N ASP A 158 15.71 1.71 7.78
CA ASP A 158 15.54 2.85 6.87
C ASP A 158 14.16 3.56 6.91
N ILE A 159 13.55 3.59 8.09
CA ILE A 159 12.31 4.33 8.38
C ILE A 159 12.63 5.80 8.64
N ILE A 160 12.36 6.66 7.65
CA ILE A 160 12.82 8.05 7.65
C ILE A 160 11.64 9.02 7.57
N THR A 161 11.43 9.76 8.66
CA THR A 161 10.60 10.96 8.64
C THR A 161 11.47 12.21 8.53
N ARG A 162 11.24 13.00 7.47
CA ARG A 162 11.83 14.35 7.36
C ARG A 162 10.78 15.42 7.64
N VAL A 163 10.88 16.01 8.83
CA VAL A 163 10.09 17.19 9.21
C VAL A 163 10.70 18.43 8.52
N GLY A 164 9.84 19.24 7.89
CA GLY A 164 10.21 20.43 7.12
C GLY A 164 10.27 21.70 7.95
#